data_AF-J4GCK3-F1
#
_entry.id   AF-J4GCK3-F1
#
_cell.length_a   1.000
_cell.length_b   1.000
_cell.length_c   1.000
_cell.angle_alpha   90.00
_cell.angle_beta   90.00
_cell.angle_gamma   90.00
#
_symmetry.space_group_name_H-M   'P 1'
#
loop_
_entity.id
_entity.type
_entity.pdbx_description
1 polymer ?
#
loop_
_entity_poly.entity_id
_entity_poly.type
_entity_poly.pdbx_seq_one_letter_code
_entity_poly.pdbx_strand_id
1 'polypeptide(L)'
;MAVRRFPGQEATAGDSKIPSIIYYDKKGMVRAVGSQALLPQVLAQAEDQCWKKVEWFKLHLRPLAEVNAPKSPNESYSRMAPLPLRKTIVDVLADFMKYLFDCTRSYVTETHANDELLWASVKEHIDFVFSHPNGWGGTQQEKMRRAAIKAGLIPDTPAGRVRIQFVTEGEASVHYCITSGLARDIMKNGPVEKTVMIVDAGGGTVDISTYVVRCGNTLTVEEIAPPECIYQGSAIVSFRAKDFLKGKIRFIHFDLTLKSLRVRKVDRFKILY
;
A
#
# COMPACT_ATOMS: atom_id res chain seq x y z
N MET A 1 -14.13 -14.05 9.62
CA MET A 1 -14.08 -12.87 10.51
C MET A 1 -12.87 -12.03 10.12
N ALA A 2 -12.99 -10.71 10.02
CA ALA A 2 -11.86 -9.84 9.69
C ALA A 2 -11.07 -9.45 10.95
N VAL A 3 -9.75 -9.34 10.86
CA VAL A 3 -8.92 -8.77 11.94
C VAL A 3 -9.18 -7.26 12.01
N ARG A 4 -9.63 -6.77 13.16
CA ARG A 4 -10.07 -5.37 13.36
C ARG A 4 -9.38 -4.65 14.52
N ARG A 5 -8.35 -5.27 15.08
CA ARG A 5 -7.54 -4.70 16.16
C ARG A 5 -6.07 -4.96 15.85
N PHE A 6 -5.33 -3.88 15.67
CA PHE A 6 -3.90 -3.88 15.52
C PHE A 6 -3.27 -2.97 16.58
N PRO A 7 -2.02 -3.24 16.99
CA PRO A 7 -1.30 -2.36 17.90
C PRO A 7 -1.24 -0.92 17.40
N GLY A 8 -1.47 0.06 18.29
CA GLY A 8 -1.39 1.49 17.97
C GLY A 8 -2.54 2.03 17.11
N GLN A 9 -3.67 1.32 17.03
CA GLN A 9 -4.84 1.69 16.23
C GLN A 9 -6.01 2.19 17.11
N GLU A 10 -5.73 2.79 18.28
CA GLU A 10 -6.76 3.20 19.23
C GLU A 10 -7.70 4.27 18.63
N ALA A 11 -7.18 5.15 17.79
CA ALA A 11 -7.94 6.23 17.15
C ALA A 11 -8.90 5.76 16.03
N THR A 12 -8.69 4.56 15.48
CA THR A 12 -9.53 3.97 14.42
C THR A 12 -9.91 2.53 14.77
N ALA A 13 -10.20 2.30 16.06
CA ALA A 13 -10.58 0.99 16.57
C ALA A 13 -11.77 0.40 15.77
N GLY A 14 -11.64 -0.86 15.34
CA GLY A 14 -12.65 -1.53 14.54
C GLY A 14 -12.39 -1.51 13.02
N ASP A 15 -11.47 -0.68 12.53
CA ASP A 15 -11.04 -0.70 11.14
C ASP A 15 -10.11 -1.91 10.89
N SER A 16 -10.25 -2.53 9.72
CA SER A 16 -9.40 -3.64 9.25
C SER A 16 -8.20 -3.17 8.42
N LYS A 17 -8.12 -1.87 8.12
CA LYS A 17 -7.04 -1.27 7.36
C LYS A 17 -5.91 -0.81 8.28
N ILE A 18 -4.69 -1.17 7.89
CA ILE A 18 -3.47 -0.66 8.52
C ILE A 18 -2.57 0.04 7.50
N PRO A 19 -1.83 1.09 7.90
CA PRO A 19 -0.87 1.73 7.01
C PRO A 19 0.32 0.80 6.75
N SER A 20 0.74 0.68 5.48
CA SER A 20 1.94 -0.07 5.09
C SER A 20 3.21 0.74 5.36
N ILE A 21 3.55 0.90 6.64
CA ILE A 21 4.70 1.69 7.13
C ILE A 21 5.55 0.82 8.07
N ILE A 22 6.87 0.94 7.94
CA ILE A 22 7.85 0.35 8.86
C ILE A 22 8.94 1.36 9.18
N TYR A 23 9.32 1.45 10.46
CA TYR A 23 10.55 2.10 10.89
C TYR A 23 11.65 1.08 11.15
N TYR A 24 12.84 1.37 10.63
CA TYR A 24 14.06 0.61 10.89
C TYR A 24 15.09 1.45 11.62
N ASP A 25 15.81 0.88 12.57
CA ASP A 25 16.99 1.54 13.12
C ASP A 25 18.19 1.53 12.15
N LYS A 26 19.31 2.12 12.56
CA LYS A 26 20.56 2.17 11.77
C LYS A 26 21.16 0.78 11.49
N LYS A 27 20.79 -0.24 12.26
CA LYS A 27 21.23 -1.63 12.08
C LYS A 27 20.28 -2.41 11.15
N GLY A 28 19.18 -1.80 10.70
CA GLY A 28 18.17 -2.45 9.88
C GLY A 28 17.19 -3.31 10.69
N MET A 29 17.09 -3.09 12.00
CA MET A 29 16.12 -3.79 12.85
C MET A 29 14.79 -3.04 12.84
N VAL A 30 13.68 -3.78 12.77
CA VAL A 30 12.32 -3.22 12.86
C VAL A 30 12.11 -2.59 14.24
N ARG A 31 11.54 -1.38 14.26
CA ARG A 31 11.25 -0.61 15.48
C ARG A 31 9.78 -0.31 15.68
N ALA A 32 9.06 -0.05 14.60
CA ALA A 32 7.61 0.15 14.61
C ALA A 32 7.01 -0.21 13.25
N VAL A 33 5.79 -0.73 13.25
CA VAL A 33 5.08 -1.17 12.05
C VAL A 33 3.62 -0.72 12.14
N GLY A 34 2.98 -0.49 10.98
CA GLY A 34 1.54 -0.25 10.95
C GLY A 34 1.15 1.02 11.68
N SER A 35 0.04 0.99 12.40
CA SER A 35 -0.48 2.15 13.11
C SER A 35 0.45 2.61 14.24
N GLN A 36 1.23 1.71 14.85
CA GLN A 36 2.25 2.08 15.85
C GLN A 36 3.28 3.05 15.30
N ALA A 37 3.60 2.96 14.00
CA ALA A 37 4.55 3.86 13.34
C ALA A 37 4.05 5.31 13.26
N LEU A 38 2.78 5.57 13.59
CA LEU A 38 2.17 6.90 13.58
C LEU A 38 1.94 7.47 14.99
N LEU A 39 2.26 6.72 16.04
CA LEU A 39 2.08 7.18 17.41
C LEU A 39 3.05 8.33 17.73
N PRO A 40 2.61 9.41 18.41
CA PRO A 40 3.46 10.58 18.70
C PRO A 40 4.79 10.22 19.36
N GLN A 41 4.77 9.31 20.35
CA GLN A 41 5.98 8.84 21.03
C GLN A 41 6.94 8.08 20.11
N VAL A 42 6.42 7.33 19.14
CA VAL A 42 7.22 6.60 18.15
C VAL A 42 7.84 7.56 17.15
N LEU A 43 7.10 8.59 16.74
CA LEU A 43 7.61 9.64 15.85
C LEU A 43 8.76 10.42 16.49
N ALA A 44 8.60 10.86 17.73
CA ALA A 44 9.65 11.52 18.49
C ALA A 44 10.90 10.64 18.62
N GLN A 45 10.72 9.36 19.01
CA GLN A 45 11.82 8.42 19.13
C GLN A 45 12.51 8.13 17.79
N ALA A 46 11.74 8.03 16.70
CA ALA A 46 12.27 7.83 15.36
C ALA A 46 13.13 9.01 14.91
N GLU A 47 12.75 10.24 15.26
CA GLU A 47 13.54 11.44 14.99
C GLU A 47 14.84 11.43 15.81
N ASP A 48 14.74 11.28 17.14
CA ASP A 48 15.87 11.27 18.07
C ASP A 48 16.92 10.20 17.72
N GLN A 49 16.45 9.00 17.36
CA GLN A 49 17.32 7.86 17.06
C GLN A 49 17.65 7.73 15.57
N CYS A 50 17.16 8.66 14.76
CA CYS A 50 17.29 8.69 13.30
C CYS A 50 16.86 7.37 12.62
N TRP A 51 15.70 6.84 13.01
CA TRP A 51 15.13 5.66 12.35
C TRP A 51 14.73 5.99 10.91
N LYS A 52 14.94 5.03 10.02
CA LYS A 52 14.54 5.12 8.62
C LYS A 52 13.08 4.70 8.46
N LYS A 53 12.21 5.64 8.10
CA LYS A 53 10.84 5.34 7.65
C LYS A 53 10.88 4.70 6.27
N VAL A 54 10.13 3.62 6.11
CA VAL A 54 9.88 2.92 4.84
C VAL A 54 8.38 2.84 4.63
N GLU A 55 7.93 3.42 3.52
CA GLU A 55 6.54 3.47 3.07
C GLU A 55 6.51 3.29 1.56
N TRP A 56 5.34 2.97 1.00
CA TRP A 56 5.19 2.71 -0.45
C TRP A 56 6.08 1.57 -0.98
N PHE A 57 6.60 0.72 -0.10
CA PHE A 57 7.60 -0.28 -0.45
C PHE A 57 7.10 -1.32 -1.47
N LYS A 58 5.80 -1.60 -1.53
CA LYS A 58 5.20 -2.48 -2.56
C LYS A 58 5.56 -2.02 -3.99
N LEU A 59 5.71 -0.72 -4.23
CA LEU A 59 6.10 -0.19 -5.54
C LEU A 59 7.55 -0.52 -5.93
N HIS A 60 8.38 -1.06 -5.03
CA HIS A 60 9.69 -1.62 -5.38
C HIS A 60 9.59 -3.03 -5.98
N LEU A 61 8.41 -3.66 -5.98
CA LEU A 61 8.16 -4.95 -6.62
C LEU A 61 7.84 -4.82 -8.12
N ARG A 62 7.57 -3.62 -8.63
CA ARG A 62 7.12 -3.38 -10.01
C ARG A 62 7.94 -4.12 -11.08
N PRO A 63 7.30 -4.57 -12.18
CA PRO A 63 8.01 -5.18 -13.30
C PRO A 63 9.15 -4.31 -13.82
N LEU A 64 10.27 -4.92 -14.22
CA LEU A 64 11.45 -4.19 -14.70
C LEU A 64 11.17 -3.39 -15.97
N ALA A 65 10.29 -3.89 -16.84
CA ALA A 65 9.84 -3.17 -18.03
C ALA A 65 9.23 -1.80 -17.66
N GLU A 66 8.44 -1.75 -16.59
CA GLU A 66 7.83 -0.51 -16.05
C GLU A 66 8.86 0.40 -15.36
N VAL A 67 9.87 -0.20 -14.70
CA VAL A 67 10.97 0.57 -14.09
C VAL A 67 11.83 1.27 -15.14
N ASN A 68 12.00 0.62 -16.29
CA ASN A 68 12.85 1.06 -17.40
C ASN A 68 12.08 1.81 -18.50
N ALA A 69 10.76 1.91 -18.40
CA ALA A 69 9.94 2.67 -19.34
C ALA A 69 10.38 4.15 -19.37
N PRO A 70 10.22 4.85 -20.52
CA PRO A 70 10.57 6.26 -20.63
C PRO A 70 9.82 7.06 -19.57
N LYS A 71 10.56 7.52 -18.56
CA LYS A 71 9.97 8.27 -17.45
C LYS A 71 9.41 9.56 -18.01
N SER A 72 8.09 9.72 -18.00
CA SER A 72 7.51 11.05 -18.14
C SER A 72 8.18 12.00 -17.12
N PRO A 73 8.48 13.26 -17.45
CA PRO A 73 8.94 14.25 -16.46
C PRO A 73 8.03 14.34 -15.22
N ASN A 74 6.79 13.87 -15.33
CA ASN A 74 5.78 13.81 -14.28
C ASN A 74 5.69 12.46 -13.52
N GLU A 75 6.53 11.48 -13.83
CA GLU A 75 6.60 10.21 -13.09
C GLU A 75 7.40 10.37 -11.79
N SER A 76 6.65 10.65 -10.72
CA SER A 76 7.15 10.98 -9.37
C SER A 76 7.84 9.83 -8.62
N TYR A 77 8.06 8.68 -9.26
CA TYR A 77 8.62 7.49 -8.58
C TYR A 77 10.12 7.59 -8.29
N SER A 78 10.82 8.56 -8.88
CA SER A 78 12.16 8.97 -8.46
C SER A 78 12.21 9.45 -7.00
N ARG A 79 11.05 9.73 -6.39
CA ARG A 79 10.93 10.16 -4.98
C ARG A 79 10.73 9.01 -4.00
N MET A 80 10.62 7.76 -4.46
CA MET A 80 10.59 6.62 -3.55
C MET A 80 11.90 6.59 -2.78
N ALA A 81 11.80 6.57 -1.46
CA ALA A 81 12.99 6.47 -0.62
C ALA A 81 13.73 5.15 -0.93
N PRO A 82 15.07 5.16 -0.96
CA PRO A 82 15.81 3.93 -1.05
C PRO A 82 15.46 3.03 0.14
N LEU A 83 15.48 1.72 -0.11
CA LEU A 83 15.32 0.74 0.96
C LEU A 83 16.41 0.95 2.02
N PRO A 84 16.15 0.60 3.29
CA PRO A 84 17.15 0.67 4.35
C PRO A 84 18.41 -0.08 3.97
N LEU A 85 19.54 0.36 4.53
CA LEU A 85 20.82 -0.31 4.35
C LEU A 85 20.69 -1.80 4.70
N ARG A 86 21.20 -2.66 3.82
CA ARG A 86 21.18 -4.13 3.96
C ARG A 86 19.78 -4.77 3.95
N LYS A 87 18.74 -4.04 3.54
CA LYS A 87 17.39 -4.60 3.33
C LYS A 87 17.06 -4.63 1.83
N THR A 88 16.65 -5.80 1.37
CA THR A 88 15.99 -5.99 0.07
C THR A 88 14.49 -5.78 0.21
N ILE A 89 13.77 -5.66 -0.91
CA ILE A 89 12.31 -5.57 -0.88
C ILE A 89 11.66 -6.84 -0.31
N VAL A 90 12.29 -8.00 -0.52
CA VAL A 90 11.82 -9.27 0.07
C VAL A 90 11.91 -9.21 1.59
N ASP A 91 12.96 -8.59 2.14
CA ASP A 91 13.13 -8.44 3.59
C ASP A 91 12.07 -7.52 4.18
N VAL A 92 11.85 -6.37 3.54
CA VAL A 92 10.85 -5.39 4.00
C VAL A 92 9.44 -5.98 3.96
N LEU A 93 9.12 -6.73 2.90
CA LEU A 93 7.83 -7.39 2.77
C LEU A 93 7.68 -8.51 3.81
N ALA A 94 8.75 -9.27 4.09
CA ALA A 94 8.74 -10.32 5.10
C ALA A 94 8.52 -9.75 6.50
N ASP A 95 9.21 -8.66 6.84
CA ASP A 95 9.03 -7.98 8.14
C ASP A 95 7.57 -7.49 8.31
N PHE A 96 6.95 -6.96 7.24
CA PHE A 96 5.55 -6.54 7.28
C PHE A 96 4.56 -7.71 7.37
N MET A 97 4.79 -8.79 6.60
CA MET A 97 3.96 -9.99 6.62
C MET A 97 4.03 -10.68 7.98
N LYS A 98 5.21 -10.72 8.60
CA LYS A 98 5.40 -11.24 9.95
C LYS A 98 4.57 -10.44 10.95
N TYR A 99 4.64 -9.11 10.90
CA TYR A 99 3.81 -8.25 11.75
C TYR A 99 2.31 -8.53 11.57
N LEU A 100 1.83 -8.62 10.32
CA LEU A 100 0.43 -8.93 10.04
C LEU A 100 0.01 -10.30 10.59
N PHE A 101 0.87 -11.30 10.43
CA PHE A 101 0.63 -12.66 10.90
C PHE A 101 0.61 -12.73 12.43
N ASP A 102 1.57 -12.08 13.09
CA ASP A 102 1.63 -12.00 14.56
C ASP A 102 0.39 -11.28 15.11
N CYS A 103 -0.05 -10.16 14.48
CA CYS A 103 -1.29 -9.49 14.86
C CYS A 103 -2.53 -10.37 14.64
N THR A 104 -2.57 -11.11 13.55
CA THR A 104 -3.67 -12.04 13.24
C THR A 104 -3.74 -13.16 14.28
N ARG A 105 -2.59 -13.74 14.64
CA ARG A 105 -2.49 -14.73 15.71
C ARG A 105 -3.05 -14.19 17.01
N SER A 106 -2.53 -13.05 17.48
CA SER A 106 -2.99 -12.41 18.73
C SER A 106 -4.49 -12.14 18.70
N TYR A 107 -5.01 -11.63 17.58
CA TYR A 107 -6.43 -11.36 17.44
C TYR A 107 -7.29 -12.62 17.56
N VAL A 108 -6.91 -13.70 16.86
CA VAL A 108 -7.64 -14.97 16.90
C VAL A 108 -7.59 -15.57 18.31
N THR A 109 -6.41 -15.63 18.94
CA THR A 109 -6.27 -16.21 20.29
C THR A 109 -7.05 -15.41 21.33
N GLU A 110 -6.97 -14.08 21.30
CA GLU A 110 -7.62 -13.21 22.28
C GLU A 110 -9.15 -13.14 22.09
N THR A 111 -9.64 -13.33 20.86
CA THR A 111 -11.09 -13.35 20.58
C THR A 111 -11.72 -14.65 21.06
N HIS A 112 -11.02 -15.78 20.97
CA HIS A 112 -11.51 -17.09 21.34
C HIS A 112 -11.00 -17.51 22.73
N ALA A 113 -11.39 -16.77 23.77
CA ALA A 113 -11.15 -17.09 25.18
C ALA A 113 -9.68 -17.43 25.55
N ASN A 114 -8.69 -16.85 24.86
CA ASN A 114 -7.26 -17.15 25.02
C ASN A 114 -6.91 -18.62 24.75
N ASP A 115 -7.57 -19.23 23.76
CA ASP A 115 -7.37 -20.62 23.40
C ASP A 115 -6.11 -20.81 22.53
N GLU A 116 -4.97 -21.01 23.19
CA GLU A 116 -3.71 -21.44 22.55
C GLU A 116 -3.85 -22.80 21.84
N LEU A 117 -4.75 -23.69 22.29
CA LEU A 117 -4.98 -24.99 21.67
C LEU A 117 -5.67 -24.83 20.32
N LEU A 118 -6.63 -23.91 20.21
CA LEU A 118 -7.25 -23.54 18.93
C LEU A 118 -6.17 -23.10 17.93
N TRP A 119 -5.29 -22.18 18.32
CA TRP A 119 -4.20 -21.75 17.43
C TRP A 119 -3.28 -22.91 17.05
N ALA A 120 -2.90 -23.76 18.01
CA ALA A 120 -2.05 -24.92 17.76
C ALA A 120 -2.68 -25.91 16.75
N SER A 121 -4.02 -26.05 16.75
CA SER A 121 -4.73 -26.93 15.82
C SER A 121 -4.75 -26.40 14.38
N VAL A 122 -4.79 -25.08 14.20
CA VAL A 122 -4.94 -24.47 12.87
C VAL A 122 -3.63 -23.98 12.24
N LYS A 123 -2.61 -23.63 13.04
CA LYS A 123 -1.39 -22.92 12.56
C LYS A 123 -0.65 -23.62 11.41
N GLU A 124 -0.67 -24.95 11.37
CA GLU A 124 -0.01 -25.73 10.32
C GLU A 124 -0.85 -25.90 9.04
N HIS A 125 -2.14 -25.55 9.12
CA HIS A 125 -3.15 -25.76 8.08
C HIS A 125 -3.69 -24.44 7.50
N ILE A 126 -2.97 -23.33 7.67
CA ILE A 126 -3.39 -22.02 7.17
C ILE A 126 -3.05 -21.88 5.68
N ASP A 127 -4.06 -21.61 4.85
CA ASP A 127 -3.86 -21.14 3.49
C ASP A 127 -3.78 -19.60 3.44
N PHE A 128 -2.80 -19.09 2.70
CA PHE A 128 -2.58 -17.67 2.50
C PHE A 128 -2.91 -17.29 1.06
N VAL A 129 -3.86 -16.37 0.91
CA VAL A 129 -4.22 -15.80 -0.39
C VAL A 129 -3.75 -14.35 -0.41
N PHE A 130 -2.81 -14.03 -1.29
CA PHE A 130 -2.30 -12.67 -1.44
C PHE A 130 -2.87 -12.02 -2.70
N SER A 131 -3.49 -10.84 -2.54
CA SER A 131 -3.82 -10.00 -3.67
C SER A 131 -2.59 -9.23 -4.18
N HIS A 132 -2.55 -8.96 -5.47
CA HIS A 132 -1.57 -8.07 -6.09
C HIS A 132 -2.19 -7.24 -7.23
N PRO A 133 -1.57 -6.09 -7.58
CA PRO A 133 -2.02 -5.29 -8.72
C PRO A 133 -2.16 -6.10 -9.99
N ASN A 134 -3.07 -5.68 -10.85
CA ASN A 134 -3.28 -6.30 -12.14
C ASN A 134 -1.98 -6.15 -12.98
N GLY A 135 -1.64 -7.16 -13.78
CA GLY A 135 -0.37 -7.16 -14.54
C GLY A 135 0.89 -7.49 -13.74
N TRP A 136 0.80 -7.74 -12.42
CA TRP A 136 1.88 -8.42 -11.70
C TRP A 136 1.79 -9.93 -11.90
N GLY A 137 2.95 -10.59 -12.05
CA GLY A 137 3.01 -12.04 -12.25
C GLY A 137 4.42 -12.58 -12.09
N GLY A 138 4.60 -13.89 -12.19
CA GLY A 138 5.91 -14.55 -12.21
C GLY A 138 6.89 -14.06 -11.12
N THR A 139 7.81 -13.18 -11.51
CA THR A 139 8.85 -12.63 -10.61
C THR A 139 8.28 -11.90 -9.39
N GLN A 140 7.17 -11.16 -9.53
CA GLN A 140 6.54 -10.45 -8.41
C GLN A 140 5.99 -11.43 -7.39
N GLN A 141 5.22 -12.41 -7.86
CA GLN A 141 4.65 -13.47 -7.04
C GLN A 141 5.75 -14.28 -6.35
N GLU A 142 6.85 -14.59 -7.04
CA GLU A 142 7.99 -15.30 -6.44
C GLU A 142 8.65 -14.48 -5.32
N LYS A 143 8.82 -13.17 -5.50
CA LYS A 143 9.32 -12.29 -4.42
C LYS A 143 8.38 -12.28 -3.21
N MET A 144 7.07 -12.23 -3.44
CA MET A 144 6.07 -12.29 -2.37
C MET A 144 6.07 -13.64 -1.65
N ARG A 145 6.20 -14.75 -2.40
CA ARG A 145 6.29 -16.11 -1.86
C ARG A 145 7.54 -16.27 -0.97
N ARG A 146 8.69 -15.79 -1.44
CA ARG A 146 9.93 -15.77 -0.65
C ARG A 146 9.81 -14.92 0.61
N ALA A 147 9.11 -13.79 0.55
CA ALA A 147 8.86 -12.95 1.71
C ALA A 147 7.98 -13.68 2.74
N ALA A 148 6.92 -14.38 2.31
CA ALA A 148 6.06 -15.15 3.19
C ALA A 148 6.79 -16.32 3.88
N ILE A 149 7.67 -17.02 3.15
CA ILE A 149 8.58 -18.04 3.73
C ILE A 149 9.48 -17.39 4.79
N LYS A 150 10.14 -16.28 4.44
CA LYS A 150 11.06 -15.58 5.36
C LYS A 150 10.36 -15.02 6.60
N ALA A 151 9.11 -14.62 6.46
CA ALA A 151 8.26 -14.14 7.55
C ALA A 151 7.78 -15.27 8.49
N GLY A 152 7.94 -16.53 8.09
CA GLY A 152 7.51 -17.70 8.85
C GLY A 152 6.03 -18.05 8.72
N LEU A 153 5.36 -17.59 7.65
CA LEU A 153 3.96 -17.94 7.37
C LEU A 153 3.84 -19.41 6.91
N ILE A 154 4.81 -19.85 6.11
CA ILE A 154 4.89 -21.22 5.58
C ILE A 154 6.34 -21.74 5.66
N PRO A 155 6.55 -23.07 5.78
CA PRO A 155 7.86 -23.66 5.64
C PRO A 155 8.33 -23.65 4.18
N ASP A 156 9.64 -23.66 3.96
CA ASP A 156 10.22 -23.79 2.61
C ASP A 156 10.23 -25.25 2.14
N THR A 157 9.04 -25.81 1.96
CA THR A 157 8.83 -27.18 1.47
C THR A 157 7.77 -27.17 0.37
N PRO A 158 7.69 -28.20 -0.49
CA PRO A 158 6.62 -28.31 -1.48
C PRO A 158 5.22 -28.18 -0.85
N ALA A 159 4.98 -28.84 0.28
CA ALA A 159 3.73 -28.77 1.02
C ALA A 159 3.45 -27.38 1.61
N GLY A 160 4.48 -26.66 2.07
CA GLY A 160 4.32 -25.26 2.50
C GLY A 160 3.99 -24.32 1.34
N ARG A 161 4.69 -24.49 0.21
CA ARG A 161 4.54 -23.61 -0.96
C ARG A 161 3.16 -23.69 -1.59
N VAL A 162 2.49 -24.85 -1.57
CA VAL A 162 1.11 -24.97 -2.11
C VAL A 162 0.07 -24.21 -1.27
N ARG A 163 0.38 -23.86 -0.01
CA ARG A 163 -0.50 -23.06 0.85
C ARG A 163 -0.51 -21.56 0.51
N ILE A 164 0.29 -21.11 -0.45
CA ILE A 164 0.25 -19.72 -0.94
C ILE A 164 -0.38 -19.68 -2.33
N GLN A 165 -1.49 -18.95 -2.40
CA GLN A 165 -2.23 -18.63 -3.60
C GLN A 165 -2.15 -17.13 -3.89
N PHE A 166 -2.24 -16.77 -5.16
CA PHE A 166 -2.26 -15.39 -5.61
C PHE A 166 -3.54 -15.13 -6.38
N VAL A 167 -4.06 -13.92 -6.20
CA VAL A 167 -5.24 -13.43 -6.90
C VAL A 167 -4.96 -11.98 -7.31
N THR A 168 -5.46 -11.54 -8.46
CA THR A 168 -5.38 -10.12 -8.81
C THR A 168 -6.35 -9.30 -7.94
N GLU A 169 -6.05 -8.03 -7.73
CA GLU A 169 -6.96 -7.11 -7.02
C GLU A 169 -8.31 -6.98 -7.75
N GLY A 170 -8.30 -7.00 -9.09
CA GLY A 170 -9.50 -7.09 -9.91
C GLY A 170 -10.35 -8.34 -9.64
N GLU A 171 -9.75 -9.53 -9.64
CA GLU A 171 -10.44 -10.80 -9.36
C GLU A 171 -11.02 -10.82 -7.93
N ALA A 172 -10.22 -10.42 -6.94
CA ALA A 172 -10.68 -10.34 -5.56
C ALA A 172 -11.87 -9.38 -5.42
N SER A 173 -11.83 -8.25 -6.12
CA SER A 173 -12.91 -7.25 -6.13
C SER A 173 -14.18 -7.76 -6.79
N VAL A 174 -14.10 -8.42 -7.96
CA VAL A 174 -15.30 -8.95 -8.61
C VAL A 174 -15.93 -10.08 -7.79
N HIS A 175 -15.13 -10.95 -7.15
CA HIS A 175 -15.63 -11.95 -6.20
C HIS A 175 -16.37 -11.30 -5.03
N TYR A 176 -15.83 -10.22 -4.46
CA TYR A 176 -16.49 -9.47 -3.41
C TYR A 176 -17.82 -8.86 -3.89
N CYS A 177 -17.84 -8.23 -5.06
CA CYS A 177 -19.07 -7.64 -5.61
C CYS A 177 -20.16 -8.70 -5.82
N ILE A 178 -19.79 -9.85 -6.40
CA ILE A 178 -20.68 -10.99 -6.62
C ILE A 178 -21.30 -11.49 -5.31
N THR A 179 -20.48 -11.75 -4.31
CA THR A 179 -20.91 -12.25 -3.00
C THR A 179 -21.71 -11.22 -2.20
N SER A 180 -21.45 -9.93 -2.44
CA SER A 180 -22.17 -8.81 -1.81
C SER A 180 -23.52 -8.47 -2.44
N GLY A 181 -23.97 -9.24 -3.45
CA GLY A 181 -25.31 -9.11 -4.02
C GLY A 181 -25.36 -8.72 -5.48
N LEU A 182 -24.23 -8.42 -6.13
CA LEU A 182 -24.20 -8.14 -7.57
C LEU A 182 -24.78 -9.31 -8.37
N ALA A 183 -24.54 -10.56 -7.96
CA ALA A 183 -25.15 -11.74 -8.58
C ALA A 183 -26.69 -11.72 -8.49
N ARG A 184 -27.26 -11.28 -7.36
CA ARG A 184 -28.72 -11.17 -7.19
C ARG A 184 -29.29 -10.09 -8.09
N ASP A 185 -28.60 -8.97 -8.26
CA ASP A 185 -29.03 -7.88 -9.13
C ASP A 185 -28.81 -8.20 -10.63
N ILE A 186 -27.84 -9.07 -10.94
CA ILE A 186 -27.69 -9.70 -12.26
C ILE A 186 -28.92 -10.57 -12.56
N MET A 187 -29.31 -11.45 -11.63
CA MET A 187 -30.43 -12.37 -11.80
C MET A 187 -31.81 -11.70 -11.89
N LYS A 188 -32.02 -10.55 -11.25
CA LYS A 188 -33.35 -9.91 -11.15
C LYS A 188 -33.90 -9.27 -12.43
N ASN A 189 -33.03 -8.80 -13.33
CA ASN A 189 -33.45 -7.87 -14.40
C ASN A 189 -33.32 -8.44 -15.83
N GLY A 190 -33.00 -9.74 -15.98
CA GLY A 190 -32.37 -10.24 -17.22
C GLY A 190 -31.09 -9.45 -17.55
N PRO A 191 -30.34 -9.73 -18.64
CA PRO A 191 -30.09 -10.97 -19.37
C PRO A 191 -29.24 -11.96 -18.55
N VAL A 192 -28.92 -13.13 -19.14
CA VAL A 192 -28.05 -14.20 -18.60
C VAL A 192 -26.58 -13.77 -18.47
N GLU A 193 -26.22 -12.59 -18.99
CA GLU A 193 -24.86 -12.07 -19.10
C GLU A 193 -24.82 -10.57 -18.76
N LYS A 194 -23.87 -10.14 -17.92
CA LYS A 194 -23.57 -8.70 -17.68
C LYS A 194 -22.08 -8.44 -17.71
N THR A 195 -21.69 -7.31 -18.27
CA THR A 195 -20.31 -6.81 -18.24
C THR A 195 -20.12 -5.89 -17.04
N VAL A 196 -19.05 -6.12 -16.28
CA VAL A 196 -18.68 -5.40 -15.06
C VAL A 196 -17.26 -4.90 -15.23
N MET A 197 -17.05 -3.60 -15.04
CA MET A 197 -15.72 -3.02 -14.96
C MET A 197 -15.37 -2.75 -13.50
N ILE A 198 -14.23 -3.25 -13.06
CA ILE A 198 -13.63 -2.95 -11.77
C ILE A 198 -12.57 -1.87 -11.97
N VAL A 199 -12.68 -0.80 -11.19
CA VAL A 199 -11.70 0.29 -11.13
C VAL A 199 -11.22 0.41 -9.69
N ASP A 200 -10.09 -0.22 -9.36
CA ASP A 200 -9.46 -0.12 -8.04
C ASP A 200 -8.46 1.05 -8.04
N ALA A 201 -8.92 2.21 -7.57
CA ALA A 201 -8.11 3.42 -7.46
C ALA A 201 -7.38 3.48 -6.10
N GLY A 202 -6.34 2.68 -5.97
CA GLY A 202 -5.55 2.52 -4.76
C GLY A 202 -4.59 3.67 -4.40
N GLY A 203 -3.74 3.38 -3.42
CA GLY A 203 -2.72 4.31 -2.94
C GLY A 203 -1.58 4.52 -3.92
N GLY A 204 -1.06 3.43 -4.48
CA GLY A 204 0.10 3.42 -5.37
C GLY A 204 -0.24 3.22 -6.85
N THR A 205 -1.28 2.45 -7.13
CA THR A 205 -1.74 2.05 -8.47
C THR A 205 -3.22 2.38 -8.65
N VAL A 206 -3.65 2.43 -9.90
CA VAL A 206 -5.04 2.36 -10.34
C VAL A 206 -5.14 1.16 -11.26
N ASP A 207 -5.89 0.16 -10.83
CA ASP A 207 -6.01 -1.13 -11.51
C ASP A 207 -7.39 -1.22 -12.16
N ILE A 208 -7.42 -1.49 -13.46
CA ILE A 208 -8.65 -1.54 -14.27
C ILE A 208 -8.75 -2.93 -14.89
N SER A 209 -9.87 -3.60 -14.64
CA SER A 209 -10.18 -4.91 -15.24
C SER A 209 -11.65 -4.98 -15.62
N THR A 210 -11.95 -5.71 -16.69
CA THR A 210 -13.32 -5.83 -17.19
C THR A 210 -13.69 -7.30 -17.30
N TYR A 211 -14.80 -7.66 -16.67
CA TYR A 211 -15.29 -9.03 -16.60
C TYR A 211 -16.66 -9.14 -17.26
N VAL A 212 -16.92 -10.27 -17.88
CA VAL A 212 -18.28 -10.74 -18.15
C VAL A 212 -18.67 -11.73 -17.08
N VAL A 213 -19.80 -11.46 -16.42
CA VAL A 213 -20.42 -12.32 -15.44
C VAL A 213 -21.63 -12.98 -16.08
N ARG A 214 -21.60 -14.31 -16.22
CA ARG A 214 -22.72 -15.10 -16.75
C ARG A 214 -23.40 -15.87 -15.64
N CYS A 215 -24.72 -15.81 -15.61
CA CYS A 215 -25.54 -16.48 -14.63
C CYS A 215 -26.47 -17.49 -15.33
N GLY A 216 -25.94 -18.68 -15.59
CA GLY A 216 -26.70 -19.83 -16.09
C GLY A 216 -26.90 -20.88 -14.99
N ASN A 217 -26.67 -22.16 -15.31
CA ASN A 217 -26.65 -23.25 -14.31
C ASN A 217 -25.50 -23.08 -13.29
N THR A 218 -24.42 -22.42 -13.71
CA THR A 218 -23.28 -22.04 -12.87
C THR A 218 -22.95 -20.57 -13.11
N LEU A 219 -22.51 -19.87 -12.06
CA LEU A 219 -21.98 -18.52 -12.19
C LEU A 219 -20.57 -18.59 -12.76
N THR A 220 -20.34 -17.97 -13.92
CA THR A 220 -18.99 -17.83 -14.50
C THR A 220 -18.58 -16.37 -14.56
N VAL A 221 -17.30 -16.13 -14.36
CA VAL A 221 -16.68 -14.81 -14.41
C VAL A 221 -15.47 -14.92 -15.31
N GLU A 222 -15.44 -14.16 -16.39
CA GLU A 222 -14.37 -14.20 -17.37
C GLU A 222 -13.87 -12.80 -17.62
N GLU A 223 -12.55 -12.59 -17.51
CA GLU A 223 -11.93 -11.34 -17.92
C GLU A 223 -11.96 -11.22 -19.45
N ILE A 224 -12.49 -10.11 -19.97
CA ILE A 224 -12.75 -9.93 -21.42
C ILE A 224 -11.78 -8.98 -22.11
N ALA A 225 -10.88 -8.36 -21.36
CA ALA A 225 -9.85 -7.47 -21.88
C ALA A 225 -8.60 -7.58 -21.02
N PRO A 226 -7.38 -7.45 -21.59
CA PRO A 226 -6.17 -7.36 -20.81
C PRO A 226 -6.29 -6.25 -19.76
N PRO A 227 -6.00 -6.52 -18.48
CA PRO A 227 -6.17 -5.51 -17.46
C PRO A 227 -5.03 -4.49 -17.50
N GLU A 228 -5.34 -3.28 -17.03
CA GLU A 228 -4.38 -2.19 -16.94
C GLU A 228 -4.01 -1.91 -15.49
N CYS A 229 -2.72 -1.69 -15.23
CA CYS A 229 -2.21 -1.23 -13.94
C CYS A 229 -1.47 0.09 -14.15
N ILE A 230 -2.12 1.17 -13.77
CA ILE A 230 -1.60 2.53 -13.91
C ILE A 230 -0.93 2.95 -12.62
N TYR A 231 0.35 3.34 -12.70
CA TYR A 231 1.09 3.88 -11.57
C TYR A 231 0.75 5.37 -11.36
N GLN A 232 -0.50 5.66 -10.95
CA GLN A 232 -1.01 7.01 -10.71
C GLN A 232 -1.99 7.08 -9.51
N GLY A 233 -1.77 6.25 -8.48
CA GLY A 233 -2.61 6.24 -7.28
C GLY A 233 -2.60 7.56 -6.49
N SER A 234 -3.42 7.64 -5.43
CA SER A 234 -3.60 8.85 -4.62
C SER A 234 -2.31 9.45 -4.02
N ALA A 235 -1.26 8.64 -3.82
CA ALA A 235 0.06 9.14 -3.41
C ALA A 235 0.64 10.15 -4.41
N ILE A 236 0.48 9.89 -5.71
CA ILE A 236 0.98 10.76 -6.77
C ILE A 236 0.18 12.07 -6.81
N VAL A 237 -1.12 12.01 -6.54
CA VAL A 237 -1.96 13.22 -6.38
C VAL A 237 -1.43 14.09 -5.24
N SER A 238 -1.11 13.49 -4.09
CA SER A 238 -0.54 14.20 -2.94
C SER A 238 0.83 14.79 -3.24
N PHE A 239 1.70 14.08 -3.97
CA PHE A 239 3.00 14.62 -4.40
C PHE A 239 2.86 15.81 -5.34
N ARG A 240 1.97 15.72 -6.33
CA ARG A 240 1.68 16.82 -7.25
C ARG A 240 1.11 18.03 -6.53
N ALA A 241 0.18 17.83 -5.60
CA ALA A 241 -0.36 18.89 -4.76
C ALA A 241 0.74 19.57 -3.93
N LYS A 242 1.63 18.79 -3.31
CA LYS A 242 2.77 19.31 -2.55
C LYS A 242 3.71 20.15 -3.42
N ASP A 243 4.02 19.70 -4.64
CA ASP A 243 4.90 20.43 -5.54
C ASP A 243 4.24 21.71 -6.07
N PHE A 244 2.95 21.66 -6.39
CA PHE A 244 2.16 22.83 -6.75
C PHE A 244 2.18 23.89 -5.63
N LEU A 245 1.90 23.48 -4.39
CA LEU A 245 1.92 24.37 -3.23
C LEU A 245 3.33 24.95 -2.98
N LYS A 246 4.38 24.13 -3.08
CA LYS A 246 5.78 24.61 -3.00
C LYS A 246 6.12 25.63 -4.09
N GLY A 247 5.58 25.47 -5.30
CA GLY A 247 5.72 26.45 -6.37
C GLY A 247 5.07 27.79 -6.00
N LYS A 248 3.84 27.75 -5.49
CA LYS A 248 3.10 28.96 -5.06
C LYS A 248 3.77 29.67 -3.88
N ILE A 249 4.22 28.93 -2.86
CA ILE A 249 4.89 29.51 -1.68
C ILE A 249 6.22 30.17 -2.06
N ARG A 250 7.01 29.56 -2.96
CA ARG A 250 8.25 30.19 -3.46
C ARG A 250 7.97 31.52 -4.15
N PHE A 251 6.87 31.61 -4.90
CA PHE A 251 6.44 32.86 -5.53
C PHE A 251 6.06 33.93 -4.50
N ILE A 252 5.39 33.55 -3.40
CA ILE A 252 5.04 34.48 -2.31
C ILE A 252 6.29 35.00 -1.58
N HIS A 253 7.30 34.17 -1.35
CA HIS A 253 8.56 34.60 -0.71
C HIS A 253 9.33 35.60 -1.60
N PHE A 254 9.33 35.39 -2.92
CA PHE A 254 9.92 36.35 -3.87
C PHE A 254 9.15 37.69 -3.90
N ASP A 255 7.82 37.67 -3.84
CA ASP A 255 7.01 38.90 -3.87
C ASP A 255 7.12 39.73 -2.58
N LEU A 256 7.35 39.09 -1.44
CA LEU A 256 7.65 39.79 -0.17
C LEU A 256 9.05 40.41 -0.16
N THR A 257 10.04 39.79 -0.80
CA THR A 257 11.41 40.31 -0.88
C THR A 257 11.52 41.50 -1.84
N LEU A 258 10.67 41.57 -2.87
CA LEU A 258 10.61 42.70 -3.81
C LEU A 258 9.81 43.91 -3.27
N LYS A 259 8.91 43.71 -2.32
CA LYS A 259 8.14 44.80 -1.69
C LYS A 259 8.91 45.58 -0.61
N SER A 260 10.05 45.08 -0.12
CA SER A 260 10.85 45.75 0.92
C SER A 260 12.01 46.62 0.41
N LEU A 261 12.18 46.79 -0.91
CA LEU A 261 13.21 47.67 -1.51
C LEU A 261 12.58 48.85 -2.27
N ARG A 262 11.91 49.73 -1.53
CA ARG A 262 11.61 51.12 -1.99
C ARG A 262 11.58 52.08 -0.80
N VAL A 263 12.68 52.15 -0.06
CA VAL A 263 12.95 53.32 0.78
C VAL A 263 13.48 54.42 -0.15
N ARG A 264 12.60 55.37 -0.49
CA ARG A 264 12.99 56.61 -1.15
C ARG A 264 13.90 57.38 -0.19
N LYS A 265 15.18 57.57 -0.56
CA LYS A 265 15.98 58.66 -0.01
C LYS A 265 15.29 59.97 -0.42
N VAL A 266 14.76 60.70 0.55
CA VAL A 266 14.33 62.09 0.35
C VAL A 266 15.54 62.94 0.67
N ASP A 267 16.08 63.57 -0.37
CA ASP A 267 17.13 64.58 -0.27
C ASP A 267 16.63 65.79 0.52
N ARG A 268 17.46 66.28 1.46
CA ARG A 268 17.34 67.65 1.96
C ARG A 268 18.70 68.29 2.24
N PHE A 269 18.81 69.48 1.66
CA PHE A 269 19.65 70.63 1.93
C PHE A 269 21.08 70.70 1.36
N LYS A 270 21.13 71.45 0.25
CA LYS A 270 22.21 72.38 -0.11
C LYS A 270 22.50 73.33 1.06
N ILE A 271 23.79 73.49 1.36
CA ILE A 271 24.34 74.67 2.00
C ILE A 271 24.92 75.53 0.86
N LEU A 272 24.41 76.73 0.69
CA LEU A 272 25.11 77.83 0.01
C LEU A 272 25.48 78.83 1.12
N TYR A 273 26.69 79.37 1.02
CA TYR A 273 27.25 80.41 1.88
C TYR A 273 26.34 81.64 1.98
#